data_AF-A0A7H0GVG5-F1
#
_entry.id   AF-A0A7H0GVG5-F1
#
_cell.length_a   1.000
_cell.length_b   1.000
_cell.length_c   1.000
_cell.angle_alpha   90.00
_cell.angle_beta   90.00
_cell.angle_gamma   90.00
#
_symmetry.space_group_name_H-M   'P 1'
#
loop_
_entity.id
_entity.type
_entity.pdbx_description
1 polymer ?
#
loop_
_entity_poly.entity_id
_entity_poly.type
_entity_poly.pdbx_seq_one_letter_code
_entity_poly.pdbx_strand_id
1 'polypeptide(L)'
;MTWVGRLLFLIVFLSIGTCLPARAQVLPLVVIANSKGAPAEMKMAQLKAVMRGERLRWPDGSKVVIALMKSSTPIGVNTGQKIYNMSANELNKYWLALVFQGKADAPNFFNSEAELEEFIAQTTGAIGVVNQPPTGGKTILIDGRKSL
;
A
#
# COMPACT_ATOMS: atom_id res chain seq x y z
N MET A 1 -16.94 -53.51 28.69
CA MET A 1 -16.12 -53.11 27.52
C MET A 1 -16.83 -52.03 26.67
N THR A 2 -17.26 -50.91 27.25
CA THR A 2 -17.97 -49.84 26.50
C THR A 2 -17.47 -48.42 26.81
N TRP A 3 -16.52 -48.26 27.73
CA TRP A 3 -16.03 -46.94 28.17
C TRP A 3 -14.94 -46.36 27.26
N VAL A 4 -14.14 -47.22 26.61
CA VAL A 4 -13.04 -46.81 25.72
C VAL A 4 -13.57 -46.12 24.44
N GLY A 5 -14.72 -46.55 23.92
CA GLY A 5 -15.35 -45.94 22.75
C GLY A 5 -15.94 -44.55 23.00
N ARG A 6 -16.46 -44.30 24.21
CA ARG A 6 -16.97 -42.97 24.61
C ARG A 6 -15.85 -41.96 24.84
N LEU A 7 -14.69 -42.41 25.33
CA LEU A 7 -13.52 -41.55 25.52
C LEU A 7 -12.87 -41.16 24.18
N LEU A 8 -12.85 -42.08 23.21
CA LEU A 8 -12.28 -41.84 21.88
C LEU A 8 -13.13 -40.87 21.05
N PHE A 9 -14.46 -40.87 21.23
CA PHE A 9 -15.38 -39.95 20.54
C PHE A 9 -15.28 -38.50 21.06
N LEU A 10 -14.91 -38.31 22.33
CA LEU A 10 -14.71 -37.00 22.95
C LEU A 10 -13.38 -36.32 22.53
N ILE A 11 -12.36 -37.11 22.18
CA ILE A 11 -11.06 -36.59 21.71
C ILE A 11 -11.14 -36.11 20.25
N VAL A 12 -11.96 -36.75 19.41
CA VAL A 12 -12.14 -36.35 18.01
C VAL A 12 -12.96 -35.05 17.88
N PHE A 13 -13.89 -34.79 18.81
CA PHE A 13 -14.68 -33.56 18.82
C PHE A 13 -13.90 -32.34 19.34
N LEU A 14 -12.84 -32.56 20.14
CA LEU A 14 -12.01 -31.48 20.69
C LEU A 14 -10.99 -30.92 19.68
N SER A 15 -10.71 -31.66 18.60
CA SER A 15 -9.71 -31.28 17.58
C SER A 15 -10.25 -30.37 16.47
N ILE A 16 -11.56 -30.13 16.40
CA ILE A 16 -12.20 -29.33 15.33
C ILE A 16 -12.32 -27.84 15.72
N GLY A 17 -12.01 -27.48 16.97
CA GLY A 17 -12.31 -26.15 17.53
C GLY A 17 -11.24 -25.06 17.40
N THR A 18 -10.03 -25.34 16.91
CA THR A 18 -8.91 -24.36 16.95
C THR A 18 -8.60 -23.76 15.58
N CYS A 19 -9.61 -23.24 14.87
CA CYS A 19 -9.36 -22.24 13.84
C CYS A 19 -9.20 -20.88 14.54
N LEU A 20 -8.00 -20.59 15.04
CA LEU A 20 -7.65 -19.23 15.47
C LEU A 20 -7.77 -18.32 14.23
N PRO A 21 -8.66 -17.30 14.22
CA PRO A 21 -8.66 -16.35 13.12
C PRO A 21 -7.30 -15.68 13.11
N ALA A 22 -6.54 -15.88 12.03
CA ALA A 22 -5.31 -15.14 11.78
C ALA A 22 -5.68 -13.66 11.76
N ARG A 23 -5.34 -12.94 12.84
CA ARG A 23 -5.51 -11.49 12.88
C ARG A 23 -4.56 -10.92 11.83
N ALA A 24 -5.11 -10.57 10.66
CA ALA A 24 -4.40 -9.76 9.70
C ALA A 24 -3.95 -8.49 10.43
N GLN A 25 -2.64 -8.36 10.65
CA GLN A 25 -2.09 -7.18 11.28
C GLN A 25 -2.33 -6.02 10.31
N VAL A 26 -3.17 -5.06 10.71
CA VAL A 26 -3.37 -3.83 9.94
C VAL A 26 -2.07 -3.03 10.07
N LEU A 27 -1.19 -3.21 9.10
CA LEU A 27 0.05 -2.45 9.04
C LEU A 27 -0.29 -0.98 8.74
N PRO A 28 0.20 -0.03 9.54
CA PRO A 28 0.03 1.39 9.24
C PRO A 28 0.70 1.69 7.90
N LEU A 29 0.07 2.52 7.07
CA LEU A 29 0.69 2.97 5.82
C LEU A 29 1.32 4.34 6.05
N VAL A 30 2.54 4.52 5.57
CA VAL A 30 3.27 5.79 5.62
C VAL A 30 3.51 6.25 4.19
N VAL A 31 3.21 7.51 3.92
CA VAL A 31 3.46 8.13 2.62
C VAL A 31 4.83 8.76 2.63
N ILE A 32 5.65 8.41 1.65
CA ILE A 32 7.00 8.94 1.48
C ILE A 32 7.15 9.55 0.11
N ALA A 33 8.00 10.57 0.00
CA ALA A 33 8.28 11.20 -1.27
C ALA A 33 9.74 11.66 -1.33
N ASN A 34 10.18 12.01 -2.55
CA ASN A 34 11.45 12.67 -2.74
C ASN A 34 11.47 14.03 -2.02
N SER A 35 12.65 14.50 -1.64
CA SER A 35 12.81 15.80 -0.99
C SER A 35 12.36 16.97 -1.88
N LYS A 36 12.42 16.80 -3.21
CA LYS A 36 11.99 17.77 -4.23
C LYS A 36 10.66 17.35 -4.88
N GLY A 37 9.78 18.31 -5.15
CA GLY A 37 8.45 18.08 -5.72
C GLY A 37 7.33 18.08 -4.68
N ALA A 38 7.24 17.01 -3.89
CA ALA A 38 6.10 16.83 -2.99
C ALA A 38 6.15 17.81 -1.78
N PRO A 39 4.99 18.35 -1.33
CA PRO A 39 4.93 19.17 -0.12
C PRO A 39 5.22 18.31 1.13
N ALA A 40 5.56 18.95 2.26
CA ALA A 40 5.77 18.22 3.52
C ALA A 40 4.47 17.65 4.13
N GLU A 41 3.33 18.23 3.77
CA GLU A 41 2.01 17.84 4.23
C GLU A 41 1.00 17.99 3.09
N MET A 42 0.00 17.10 3.05
CA MET A 42 -1.15 17.21 2.16
C MET A 42 -2.40 16.58 2.77
N LYS A 43 -3.58 16.91 2.23
CA LYS A 43 -4.83 16.27 2.65
C LYS A 43 -4.99 14.89 2.02
N MET A 44 -5.74 13.98 2.65
CA MET A 44 -6.06 12.67 2.08
C MET A 44 -6.65 12.78 0.66
N ALA A 45 -7.51 13.77 0.40
CA ALA A 45 -8.06 14.00 -0.93
C ALA A 45 -6.98 14.34 -1.98
N GLN A 46 -5.95 15.09 -1.60
CA GLN A 46 -4.83 15.43 -2.49
C GLN A 46 -3.96 14.21 -2.74
N LEU A 47 -3.68 13.42 -1.70
CA LEU A 47 -2.98 12.14 -1.84
C LEU A 47 -3.71 11.23 -2.83
N LYS A 48 -5.03 11.05 -2.67
CA LYS A 48 -5.83 10.24 -3.58
C LYS A 48 -5.76 10.75 -5.02
N ALA A 49 -5.85 12.06 -5.24
CA ALA A 49 -5.75 12.63 -6.59
C ALA A 49 -4.38 12.37 -7.23
N VAL A 50 -3.30 12.53 -6.48
CA VAL A 50 -1.93 12.22 -6.94
C VAL A 50 -1.79 10.72 -7.22
N MET A 51 -2.11 9.88 -6.24
CA MET A 51 -1.97 8.43 -6.35
C MET A 51 -2.89 7.85 -7.43
N ARG A 52 -4.01 8.49 -7.77
CA ARG A 52 -4.89 8.05 -8.87
C ARG A 52 -4.49 8.60 -10.24
N GLY A 53 -3.37 9.29 -10.35
CA GLY A 53 -2.91 9.87 -11.63
C GLY A 53 -3.76 11.06 -12.10
N GLU A 54 -4.56 11.67 -11.23
CA GLU A 54 -5.37 12.85 -11.54
C GLU A 54 -4.53 14.14 -11.43
N ARG A 55 -3.44 14.10 -10.66
CA ARG A 55 -2.42 15.15 -10.62
C ARG A 55 -1.08 14.63 -11.11
N LEU A 56 -0.61 15.18 -12.22
CA LEU A 56 0.61 14.75 -12.91
C LEU A 56 1.84 15.63 -12.60
N ARG A 57 1.63 16.78 -11.95
CA ARG A 57 2.70 17.71 -11.57
C ARG A 57 2.50 18.23 -10.15
N TRP A 58 3.62 18.46 -9.49
CA TRP A 58 3.70 19.12 -8.20
C TRP A 58 3.57 20.65 -8.35
N PRO A 59 3.31 21.41 -7.26
CA PRO A 59 3.22 22.86 -7.30
C PRO A 59 4.49 23.55 -7.82
N ASP A 60 5.65 22.93 -7.67
CA ASP A 60 6.94 23.43 -8.19
C ASP A 60 7.16 23.11 -9.69
N GLY A 61 6.19 22.46 -10.34
CA GLY A 61 6.25 22.08 -11.76
C GLY A 61 6.92 20.74 -12.05
N SER A 62 7.56 20.11 -11.07
CA SER A 62 8.16 18.78 -11.25
C SER A 62 7.09 17.72 -11.50
N LYS A 63 7.45 16.70 -12.29
CA LYS A 63 6.53 15.61 -12.66
C LYS A 63 6.29 14.70 -11.45
N VAL A 64 5.04 14.29 -11.26
CA VAL A 64 4.68 13.24 -10.28
C VAL A 64 5.12 11.89 -10.84
N VAL A 65 5.95 11.17 -10.08
CA VAL A 65 6.34 9.78 -10.40
C VAL A 65 5.82 8.88 -9.28
N ILE A 66 4.97 7.92 -9.61
CA ILE A 66 4.33 7.08 -8.59
C ILE A 66 5.11 5.77 -8.45
N ALA A 67 5.44 5.42 -7.22
CA ALA A 67 6.06 4.17 -6.83
C ALA A 67 5.10 3.38 -5.93
N LEU A 68 4.83 2.12 -6.28
CA LEU A 68 3.90 1.25 -5.57
C LEU A 68 4.56 -0.09 -5.25
N MET A 69 4.26 -0.64 -4.08
CA MET A 69 4.49 -2.06 -3.83
C MET A 69 3.54 -2.87 -4.72
N LYS A 70 4.02 -3.98 -5.30
CA LYS A 70 3.17 -4.89 -6.07
C LYS A 70 1.99 -5.35 -5.24
N SER A 71 0.83 -5.50 -5.88
CA SER A 71 -0.39 -5.96 -5.24
C SER A 71 -0.36 -7.42 -4.78
N SER A 72 0.74 -8.15 -5.01
CA SER A 72 1.04 -9.44 -4.40
C SER A 72 1.64 -9.33 -3.00
N THR A 73 2.08 -8.13 -2.59
CA THR A 73 2.64 -7.87 -1.27
C THR A 73 1.55 -7.35 -0.32
N PRO A 74 1.66 -7.57 1.01
CA PRO A 74 0.69 -7.05 1.97
C PRO A 74 0.50 -5.52 1.89
N ILE A 75 1.59 -4.78 1.62
CA ILE A 75 1.57 -3.32 1.50
C ILE A 75 0.83 -2.89 0.24
N GLY A 76 1.07 -3.56 -0.89
CA GLY A 76 0.38 -3.26 -2.15
C GLY A 76 -1.13 -3.53 -2.05
N VAL A 77 -1.54 -4.62 -1.40
CA VAL A 77 -2.95 -4.93 -1.13
C VAL A 77 -3.58 -3.86 -0.25
N ASN A 78 -2.95 -3.53 0.89
CA ASN A 78 -3.45 -2.54 1.83
C ASN A 78 -3.52 -1.14 1.20
N THR A 79 -2.53 -0.77 0.37
CA THR A 79 -2.50 0.48 -0.38
C THR A 79 -3.67 0.58 -1.35
N GLY A 80 -3.93 -0.47 -2.13
CA GLY A 80 -5.09 -0.54 -3.02
C GLY A 80 -6.40 -0.34 -2.27
N GLN A 81 -6.57 -1.00 -1.13
CA GLN A 81 -7.79 -0.89 -0.32
C GLN A 81 -7.94 0.49 0.34
N LYS A 82 -6.93 0.98 1.06
CA LYS A 82 -7.03 2.23 1.84
C LYS A 82 -7.04 3.49 0.98
N ILE A 83 -6.21 3.54 -0.06
CA ILE A 83 -6.03 4.76 -0.87
C ILE A 83 -6.96 4.77 -2.07
N TYR A 84 -7.05 3.65 -2.80
CA TYR A 84 -7.80 3.58 -4.05
C TYR A 84 -9.23 3.06 -3.86
N ASN A 85 -9.52 2.39 -2.74
CA ASN A 85 -10.74 1.61 -2.55
C ASN A 85 -10.93 0.57 -3.68
N MET A 86 -9.83 -0.09 -4.05
CA MET A 86 -9.75 -1.05 -5.15
C MET A 86 -9.03 -2.33 -4.72
N SER A 87 -9.48 -3.46 -5.21
CA SER A 87 -8.74 -4.72 -5.21
C SER A 87 -7.51 -4.64 -6.13
N ALA A 88 -6.60 -5.61 -6.00
CA ALA A 88 -5.42 -5.73 -6.86
C ALA A 88 -5.77 -5.71 -8.36
N ASN A 89 -6.80 -6.46 -8.75
CA ASN A 89 -7.22 -6.56 -10.15
C ASN A 89 -7.84 -5.25 -10.64
N GLU A 90 -8.64 -4.58 -9.81
CA GLU A 90 -9.23 -3.28 -10.14
C GLU A 90 -8.16 -2.20 -10.29
N LEU A 91 -7.16 -2.17 -9.39
CA LEU A 91 -6.05 -1.23 -9.46
C LEU A 91 -5.23 -1.44 -10.74
N ASN A 92 -4.95 -2.69 -11.11
CA ASN A 92 -4.24 -3.01 -12.35
C ASN A 92 -5.04 -2.56 -13.58
N LYS A 93 -6.34 -2.87 -13.63
CA LYS A 93 -7.23 -2.44 -14.72
C LYS A 93 -7.33 -0.92 -14.80
N TYR A 94 -7.41 -0.24 -13.66
CA TYR A 94 -7.46 1.21 -13.56
C TYR A 94 -6.23 1.85 -14.21
N TRP A 95 -5.03 1.42 -13.81
CA TRP A 95 -3.79 1.94 -14.39
C TRP A 95 -3.61 1.58 -15.85
N LEU A 96 -3.95 0.35 -16.23
CA LEU A 96 -3.90 -0.09 -17.62
C LEU A 96 -4.79 0.82 -18.51
N ALA A 97 -6.00 1.15 -18.05
CA ALA A 97 -6.90 2.04 -18.77
C ALA A 97 -6.35 3.46 -18.89
N LEU A 98 -5.77 4.04 -17.82
CA LEU A 98 -5.17 5.37 -17.87
C LEU A 98 -4.00 5.46 -18.86
N VAL A 99 -3.15 4.44 -18.86
CA VAL A 99 -1.97 4.37 -19.75
C VAL A 99 -2.40 4.20 -21.20
N PHE A 100 -3.34 3.29 -21.50
CA PHE A 100 -3.87 3.13 -22.86
C PHE A 100 -4.55 4.40 -23.39
N GLN A 101 -5.18 5.18 -22.51
CA GLN A 101 -5.78 6.46 -22.87
C GLN A 101 -4.76 7.61 -22.98
N GLY A 102 -3.49 7.38 -22.65
CA GLY A 102 -2.46 8.42 -22.60
C GLY A 102 -2.69 9.47 -21.51
N LYS A 103 -3.49 9.16 -20.48
CA LYS A 103 -3.87 10.11 -19.42
C LYS A 103 -2.83 10.24 -18.31
N ALA A 104 -2.10 9.17 -18.03
CA ALA A 104 -1.07 9.13 -17.00
C ALA A 104 -0.02 8.06 -17.32
N ASP A 105 1.19 8.25 -16.81
CA ASP A 105 2.22 7.21 -16.85
C ASP A 105 1.93 6.12 -15.81
N ALA A 106 2.36 4.90 -16.12
CA ALA A 106 2.23 3.77 -15.20
C ALA A 106 3.07 4.00 -13.92
N PRO A 107 2.60 3.53 -12.76
CA PRO A 107 3.42 3.45 -11.56
C PRO A 107 4.59 2.48 -11.76
N ASN A 108 5.69 2.76 -11.05
CA ASN A 108 6.79 1.83 -10.88
C ASN A 108 6.45 0.85 -9.76
N PHE A 109 6.50 -0.45 -10.03
CA PHE A 109 6.09 -1.49 -9.09
C PHE A 109 7.29 -2.23 -8.48
N PHE A 110 7.32 -2.34 -7.16
CA PHE A 110 8.43 -2.92 -6.40
C PHE A 110 8.01 -4.15 -5.58
N ASN A 111 8.95 -5.05 -5.31
CA ASN A 111 8.71 -6.21 -4.45
C ASN A 111 9.15 -5.96 -3.00
N SER A 112 10.10 -5.04 -2.77
CA SER A 112 10.64 -4.71 -1.45
C SER A 112 10.52 -3.21 -1.15
N GLU A 113 10.38 -2.87 0.12
CA GLU A 113 10.32 -1.47 0.57
C GLU A 113 11.66 -0.77 0.34
N ALA A 114 12.79 -1.48 0.51
CA ALA A 114 14.12 -0.94 0.28
C ALA A 114 14.31 -0.46 -1.17
N GLU A 115 13.91 -1.26 -2.16
CA GLU A 115 13.96 -0.87 -3.59
C GLU A 115 13.07 0.36 -3.87
N LEU A 116 11.88 0.39 -3.26
CA LEU A 116 10.94 1.50 -3.42
C LEU A 116 11.50 2.79 -2.79
N GLU A 117 12.06 2.71 -1.59
CA GLU A 117 12.68 3.84 -0.89
C GLU A 117 13.88 4.39 -1.66
N GLU A 118 14.76 3.51 -2.13
CA GLU A 118 15.91 3.88 -2.95
C GLU A 118 15.48 4.59 -4.24
N PHE A 119 14.48 4.03 -4.94
CA PHE A 119 13.93 4.65 -6.14
C PHE A 119 13.38 6.05 -5.85
N ILE A 120 12.64 6.22 -4.76
CA ILE A 120 12.09 7.52 -4.36
C ILE A 120 13.20 8.51 -4.01
N ALA A 121 14.25 8.08 -3.33
CA ALA A 121 15.38 8.94 -2.98
C ALA A 121 16.12 9.46 -4.23
N GLN A 122 16.24 8.63 -5.27
CA GLN A 122 16.94 8.96 -6.51
C GLN A 122 16.07 9.69 -7.55
N THR A 123 14.74 9.60 -7.43
CA THR A 123 13.81 10.13 -8.44
C THR A 123 13.13 11.41 -7.97
N THR A 124 13.48 12.54 -8.59
CA THR A 124 12.83 13.84 -8.30
C THR A 124 11.32 13.77 -8.58
N GLY A 125 10.51 14.26 -7.64
CA GLY A 125 9.06 14.24 -7.75
C GLY A 125 8.41 12.87 -7.51
N ALA A 126 9.17 11.86 -7.07
CA ALA A 126 8.62 10.56 -6.75
C ALA A 126 7.82 10.56 -5.44
N ILE A 127 6.78 9.74 -5.38
CA ILE A 127 5.94 9.47 -4.21
C ILE A 127 5.59 7.99 -4.14
N GLY A 128 5.52 7.44 -2.94
CA GLY A 128 5.10 6.06 -2.71
C GLY A 128 4.62 5.81 -1.28
N VAL A 129 4.34 4.53 -1.01
CA VAL A 129 3.71 4.08 0.23
C VAL A 129 4.46 2.87 0.77
N VAL A 130 4.81 2.93 2.06
CA VAL A 130 5.53 1.92 2.83
C VAL A 130 4.80 1.62 4.14
N ASN A 131 5.24 0.62 4.91
CA ASN A 131 4.63 0.24 6.18
C ASN A 131 5.24 0.94 7.40
N GLN A 132 6.44 1.51 7.25
CA GLN A 132 7.20 2.15 8.30
C GLN A 132 7.80 3.46 7.80
N PRO A 133 8.00 4.47 8.68
CA PRO A 133 8.75 5.65 8.32
C PRO A 133 10.16 5.23 7.86
N PRO A 134 10.64 5.75 6.73
CA PRO A 134 11.94 5.38 6.20
C PRO A 134 13.01 5.86 7.18
N THR A 135 14.07 5.06 7.34
CA THR A 135 15.24 5.45 8.15
C THR A 135 15.95 6.67 7.54
N GLY A 136 15.83 6.87 6.22
CA GLY A 136 16.24 8.07 5.50
C GLY A 136 15.26 8.39 4.36
N GLY A 137 14.62 9.55 4.41
CA GLY A 137 13.63 9.96 3.40
C GLY A 137 12.64 10.99 3.95
N LYS A 138 11.87 11.64 3.07
CA LYS A 138 10.85 12.61 3.47
C LYS A 138 9.51 11.93 3.64
N THR A 139 9.05 11.81 4.89
CA THR A 139 7.67 11.40 5.19
C THR A 139 6.73 12.57 4.95
N ILE A 140 5.59 12.29 4.31
CA ILE A 140 4.54 13.28 4.05
C ILE A 140 3.45 13.13 5.11
N LEU A 141 3.12 14.23 5.79
CA LEU A 141 2.00 14.25 6.71
C LEU A 141 0.69 14.25 5.91
N ILE A 142 -0.23 13.37 6.28
CA ILE A 142 -1.56 13.28 5.67
C ILE A 142 -2.58 13.69 6.72
N ASP A 143 -3.26 14.81 6.48
CA ASP A 143 -4.19 15.42 7.45
C ASP A 143 -3.55 15.58 8.86
N GLY A 144 -2.30 16.05 8.91
CA GLY A 144 -1.51 16.19 10.15
C GLY A 144 -0.97 14.90 10.75
N ARG A 145 -1.19 13.73 10.14
CA ARG A 145 -0.75 12.42 10.66
C ARG A 145 0.39 11.81 9.83
N LYS A 146 1.32 11.10 10.49
CA LYS A 146 2.42 10.39 9.82
C LYS A 146 2.02 9.06 9.17
N SER A 147 0.86 8.51 9.54
CA SER A 147 0.35 7.24 9.03
C SER A 147 -1.15 7.28 8.76
N LEU A 148 -1.59 6.43 7.82
CA LEU A 148 -2.98 6.29 7.34
C LEU A 148 -3.79 5.22 8.06
#